data_AF-A0A849ZJC3-F1
#
_entry.id   AF-A0A849ZJC3-F1
#
_cell.length_a   1.000
_cell.length_b   1.000
_cell.length_c   1.000
_cell.angle_alpha   90.00
_cell.angle_beta   90.00
_cell.angle_gamma   90.00
#
_symmetry.space_group_name_H-M   'P 1'
#
loop_
_entity.id
_entity.type
_entity.pdbx_description
1 polymer ?
#
loop_
_entity_poly.entity_id
_entity_poly.type
_entity_poly.pdbx_seq_one_letter_code
_entity_poly.pdbx_strand_id
1 'polypeptide(L)'
;MILFEKRFHEGIVAGTTTLTFRSWKTPRVKPGGRYRCHPIGVLEVDEVSVVKVGSISETDAKSAGFESKEALLSYIAKRAEGGSEHNVVRVRFHHGGDGDRVSLALDDALDADTRRVIADKLKKMDERSEHGPWTKKALALIEKNPRVAASKLAPKLGRETKSFKADIVKLKKLGLTQSFEVGYEVSPRGRAFLAGRAKRAK
;
A
#
# COMPACT_ATOMS: atom_id res chain seq x y z
N MET A 1 3.10 3.78 -9.06
CA MET A 1 3.81 4.43 -7.94
C MET A 1 3.62 5.92 -8.09
N ILE A 2 3.21 6.60 -7.03
CA ILE A 2 3.16 8.06 -6.98
C ILE A 2 4.44 8.50 -6.26
N LEU A 3 5.12 9.53 -6.76
CA LEU A 3 6.34 10.07 -6.15
C LEU A 3 6.13 11.55 -5.83
N PHE A 4 6.74 12.00 -4.74
CA PHE A 4 6.70 13.38 -4.29
C PHE A 4 8.11 13.89 -4.02
N GLU A 5 8.35 15.16 -4.29
CA GLU A 5 9.56 15.85 -3.84
C GLU A 5 9.63 15.89 -2.32
N LYS A 6 10.87 15.91 -1.80
CA LYS A 6 11.15 15.89 -0.36
C LYS A 6 10.39 16.96 0.42
N ARG A 7 10.24 18.17 -0.15
CA ARG A 7 9.54 19.29 0.50
C ARG A 7 8.07 19.02 0.84
N PHE A 8 7.41 18.06 0.17
CA PHE A 8 6.02 17.70 0.44
C PHE A 8 5.88 16.58 1.46
N HIS A 9 6.97 15.88 1.83
CA HIS A 9 6.89 14.64 2.60
C HIS A 9 6.29 14.87 3.99
N GLU A 10 6.75 15.90 4.70
CA GLU A 10 6.26 16.23 6.04
C GLU A 10 4.76 16.57 6.02
N GLY A 11 4.33 17.44 5.12
CA GLY A 11 2.93 17.81 5.00
C GLY A 11 2.02 16.64 4.63
N ILE A 12 2.51 15.70 3.81
CA ILE A 12 1.74 14.50 3.47
C ILE A 12 1.60 13.58 4.69
N VAL A 13 2.68 13.34 5.42
CA VAL A 13 2.66 12.50 6.63
C VAL A 13 1.79 13.13 7.72
N ALA A 14 1.84 14.46 7.86
CA ALA A 14 1.00 15.22 8.79
C ALA A 14 -0.47 15.35 8.35
N GLY A 15 -0.81 14.97 7.11
CA GLY A 15 -2.16 15.12 6.56
C GLY A 15 -2.56 16.54 6.19
N THR A 16 -1.61 17.47 6.13
CA THR A 16 -1.84 18.85 5.69
C THR A 16 -1.76 18.99 4.17
N THR A 17 -0.99 18.13 3.50
CA THR A 17 -0.94 17.98 2.05
C THR A 17 -1.77 16.79 1.62
N THR A 18 -2.97 17.05 1.08
CA THR A 18 -3.98 16.03 0.71
C THR A 18 -4.33 16.04 -0.78
N LEU A 19 -3.66 16.90 -1.56
CA LEU A 19 -3.94 17.09 -2.98
C LEU A 19 -2.65 17.09 -3.81
N THR A 20 -2.71 16.56 -5.01
CA THR A 20 -1.63 16.70 -5.99
C THR A 20 -2.18 16.84 -7.40
N PHE A 21 -1.53 17.68 -8.21
CA PHE A 21 -1.79 17.83 -9.63
C PHE A 21 -0.70 17.12 -10.43
N ARG A 22 -1.10 16.34 -11.43
CA ARG A 22 -0.20 15.51 -12.25
C ARG A 22 -0.43 15.75 -13.73
N SER A 23 0.66 16.01 -14.43
CA SER A 23 0.72 16.12 -15.90
C SER A 23 0.71 14.73 -16.55
N TRP A 24 -0.36 13.97 -16.32
CA TRP A 24 -0.53 12.65 -16.92
C TRP A 24 -1.54 12.72 -18.06
N LYS A 25 -1.22 12.09 -19.20
CA LYS A 25 -2.18 11.93 -20.31
C LYS A 25 -3.45 11.19 -19.88
N THR A 26 -3.32 10.24 -18.96
CA THR A 26 -4.43 9.49 -18.37
C THR A 26 -4.16 9.24 -16.88
N PRO A 27 -5.22 9.14 -16.04
CA PRO A 27 -5.05 8.80 -14.64
C PRO A 27 -4.30 7.48 -14.44
N ARG A 28 -3.22 7.50 -13.65
CA ARG A 28 -2.43 6.30 -13.31
C ARG A 28 -2.80 5.68 -11.96
N VAL A 29 -3.79 6.26 -11.30
CA VAL A 29 -4.29 5.87 -9.99
C VAL A 29 -5.82 5.84 -10.03
N LYS A 30 -6.43 5.16 -9.06
CA LYS A 30 -7.88 4.99 -8.95
C LYS A 30 -8.34 5.31 -7.52
N PRO A 31 -9.55 5.87 -7.34
CA PRO A 31 -10.19 5.98 -6.03
C PRO A 31 -10.21 4.65 -5.27
N GLY A 32 -9.99 4.68 -3.96
CA GLY A 32 -9.79 3.52 -3.07
C GLY A 32 -8.48 2.77 -3.28
N GLY A 33 -7.63 3.21 -4.22
CA GLY A 33 -6.34 2.58 -4.49
C GLY A 33 -5.29 2.96 -3.45
N ARG A 34 -4.59 1.95 -2.92
CA ARG A 34 -3.43 2.14 -2.03
C ARG A 34 -2.13 2.05 -2.83
N TYR A 35 -1.28 3.07 -2.71
CA TYR A 35 -0.03 3.20 -3.47
C TYR A 35 1.15 3.44 -2.55
N ARG A 36 2.18 2.61 -2.65
CA ARG A 36 3.47 2.88 -2.02
C ARG A 36 4.07 4.15 -2.61
N CYS A 37 4.53 5.03 -1.73
CA CYS A 37 5.22 6.27 -2.02
C CYS A 37 6.45 6.35 -1.13
N HIS A 38 7.62 6.03 -1.67
CA HIS A 38 8.88 6.10 -0.91
C HIS A 38 9.31 7.56 -0.71
N PRO A 39 9.82 7.96 0.46
CA PRO A 39 9.96 7.20 1.73
C PRO A 39 8.76 7.35 2.68
N ILE A 40 7.69 8.01 2.26
CA ILE A 40 6.57 8.41 3.11
C ILE A 40 5.56 7.30 3.42
N GLY A 41 5.76 6.05 2.99
CA GLY A 41 4.85 4.95 3.27
C GLY A 41 3.79 4.74 2.17
N VAL A 42 2.51 4.73 2.54
CA VAL A 42 1.40 4.46 1.64
C VAL A 42 0.48 5.67 1.55
N LEU A 43 0.02 5.96 0.34
CA LEU A 43 -1.07 6.90 0.10
C LEU A 43 -2.29 6.13 -0.35
N GLU A 44 -3.44 6.50 0.18
CA GLU A 44 -4.74 6.03 -0.30
C GLU A 44 -5.41 7.15 -1.07
N VAL A 45 -5.84 6.84 -2.28
CA VAL A 45 -6.44 7.82 -3.19
C VAL A 45 -7.93 7.90 -2.93
N ASP A 46 -8.40 9.10 -2.59
CA ASP A 46 -9.79 9.39 -2.29
C ASP A 46 -10.59 9.71 -3.56
N GLU A 47 -10.02 10.56 -4.42
CA GLU A 47 -10.70 11.06 -5.62
C GLU A 47 -9.69 11.31 -6.73
N VAL A 48 -10.13 11.11 -7.98
CA VAL A 48 -9.35 11.40 -9.19
C VAL A 48 -10.23 12.11 -10.19
N SER A 49 -9.81 13.29 -10.65
CA SER A 49 -10.52 14.07 -11.65
C SER A 49 -9.55 14.70 -12.65
N VAL A 50 -9.99 14.98 -13.87
CA VAL A 50 -9.24 15.79 -14.84
C VAL A 50 -9.81 17.20 -14.82
N VAL A 51 -8.94 18.20 -14.66
CA VAL A 51 -9.35 19.62 -14.55
C VAL A 51 -8.45 20.50 -15.39
N LYS A 52 -8.95 21.65 -15.82
CA LYS A 52 -8.15 22.68 -16.49
C LYS A 52 -7.24 23.38 -15.48
N VAL A 53 -6.02 23.73 -15.87
CA VAL A 53 -5.07 24.48 -15.03
C VAL A 53 -5.67 25.79 -14.53
N GLY A 54 -6.41 26.51 -15.37
CA GLY A 54 -7.08 27.76 -15.01
C GLY A 54 -8.16 27.63 -13.93
N SER A 55 -8.71 26.43 -13.73
CA SER A 55 -9.75 26.15 -12.72
C SER A 55 -9.20 25.90 -11.30
N ILE A 56 -7.87 25.82 -11.16
CA ILE A 56 -7.21 25.58 -9.86
C ILE A 56 -7.44 26.79 -8.94
N SER A 57 -7.89 26.52 -7.72
CA SER A 57 -8.18 27.54 -6.71
C SER A 57 -7.02 27.77 -5.73
N GLU A 58 -7.11 28.83 -4.94
CA GLU A 58 -6.20 29.08 -3.80
C GLU A 58 -6.26 27.94 -2.77
N THR A 59 -7.46 27.41 -2.52
CA THR A 59 -7.69 26.30 -1.60
C THR A 59 -7.03 25.02 -2.11
N ASP A 60 -7.06 24.77 -3.43
CA ASP A 60 -6.33 23.66 -4.03
C ASP A 60 -4.82 23.82 -3.83
N ALA A 61 -4.28 25.04 -3.96
CA ALA A 61 -2.87 25.31 -3.76
C ALA A 61 -2.42 24.98 -2.32
N LYS A 62 -3.16 25.47 -1.33
CA LYS A 62 -2.91 25.17 0.09
C LYS A 62 -2.99 23.67 0.37
N SER A 63 -4.03 22.99 -0.14
CA SER A 63 -4.20 21.54 0.03
C SER A 63 -3.11 20.73 -0.67
N ALA A 64 -2.46 21.30 -1.69
CA ALA A 64 -1.33 20.72 -2.39
C ALA A 64 0.04 21.05 -1.76
N GLY A 65 0.05 21.76 -0.62
CA GLY A 65 1.27 22.13 0.10
C GLY A 65 2.01 23.32 -0.50
N PHE A 66 1.30 24.23 -1.18
CA PHE A 66 1.86 25.47 -1.73
C PHE A 66 1.36 26.68 -0.95
N GLU A 67 2.22 27.70 -0.88
CA GLU A 67 1.91 28.96 -0.18
C GLU A 67 0.90 29.84 -0.95
N SER A 68 0.87 29.73 -2.28
CA SER A 68 -0.07 30.46 -3.14
C SER A 68 -0.45 29.69 -4.40
N LYS A 69 -1.53 30.12 -5.05
CA LYS A 69 -1.94 29.61 -6.36
C LYS A 69 -0.86 29.81 -7.43
N GLU A 70 -0.19 30.95 -7.46
CA GLU A 70 0.87 31.26 -8.45
C GLU A 70 2.06 30.31 -8.31
N ALA A 71 2.43 29.96 -7.07
CA ALA A 71 3.50 29.00 -6.80
C ALA A 71 3.15 27.60 -7.31
N LEU A 72 1.90 27.16 -7.14
CA LEU A 72 1.40 25.90 -7.69
C LEU A 72 1.37 25.93 -9.22
N LEU A 73 0.85 27.00 -9.84
CA LEU A 73 0.79 27.13 -11.30
C LEU A 73 2.18 27.12 -11.92
N SER A 74 3.14 27.84 -11.33
CA SER A 74 4.54 27.83 -11.75
C SER A 74 5.17 26.44 -11.64
N TYR A 75 4.80 25.69 -10.61
CA TYR A 75 5.23 24.30 -10.45
C TYR A 75 4.65 23.36 -11.51
N ILE A 76 3.38 23.53 -11.88
CA ILE A 76 2.73 22.76 -12.95
C ILE A 76 3.35 23.09 -14.31
N ALA A 77 3.57 24.37 -14.61
CA ALA A 77 4.13 24.83 -15.88
C ALA A 77 5.52 24.26 -16.17
N LYS A 78 6.33 23.98 -15.13
CA LYS A 78 7.63 23.30 -15.28
C LYS A 78 7.52 21.82 -15.68
N ARG A 79 6.34 21.22 -15.64
CA ARG A 79 6.09 19.78 -15.84
C ARG A 79 5.04 19.45 -16.90
N ALA A 80 4.26 20.44 -17.34
CA ALA A 80 3.27 20.34 -18.39
C ALA A 80 3.37 21.55 -19.32
N GLU A 81 3.38 21.27 -20.61
CA GLU A 81 3.21 22.28 -21.65
C GLU A 81 1.71 22.56 -21.83
N GLY A 82 1.31 23.84 -22.00
CA GLY A 82 -0.06 24.17 -22.47
C GLY A 82 -0.85 25.25 -21.73
N GLY A 83 -0.25 26.06 -20.85
CA GLY A 83 -0.94 27.23 -20.26
C GLY A 83 -2.22 26.90 -19.46
N SER A 84 -3.15 27.84 -19.37
CA SER A 84 -4.36 27.74 -18.51
C SER A 84 -5.38 26.71 -19.00
N GLU A 85 -5.46 26.47 -20.31
CA GLU A 85 -6.43 25.54 -20.91
C GLU A 85 -5.97 24.08 -20.86
N HIS A 86 -4.73 23.83 -20.47
CA HIS A 86 -4.21 22.47 -20.34
C HIS A 86 -4.92 21.68 -19.25
N ASN A 87 -5.14 20.40 -19.51
CA ASN A 87 -5.74 19.48 -18.55
C ASN A 87 -4.68 18.80 -17.68
N VAL A 88 -4.91 18.82 -16.37
CA VAL A 88 -4.09 18.09 -15.39
C VAL A 88 -4.97 17.11 -14.60
N VAL A 89 -4.37 16.02 -14.15
CA VAL A 89 -5.03 15.06 -13.26
C VAL A 89 -4.91 15.57 -11.82
N ARG A 90 -6.04 15.92 -11.21
CA ARG A 90 -6.17 16.23 -9.78
C ARG A 90 -6.41 14.94 -9.01
N VAL A 91 -5.58 14.68 -8.00
CA VAL A 91 -5.65 13.49 -7.15
C VAL A 91 -5.77 13.94 -5.70
N ARG A 92 -6.90 13.63 -5.06
CA ARG A 92 -7.06 13.75 -3.59
C ARG A 92 -6.65 12.45 -2.93
N PHE A 93 -5.94 12.57 -1.81
CA PHE A 93 -5.41 11.42 -1.08
C PHE A 93 -5.21 11.77 0.39
N HIS A 94 -5.05 10.73 1.19
CA HIS A 94 -4.56 10.82 2.56
C HIS A 94 -3.41 9.85 2.80
N HIS A 95 -2.66 10.08 3.89
CA HIS A 95 -1.62 9.15 4.33
C HIS A 95 -2.27 7.87 4.88
N GLY A 96 -1.97 6.75 4.23
CA GLY A 96 -2.49 5.43 4.58
C GLY A 96 -1.63 4.67 5.60
N GLY A 97 -0.65 5.34 6.21
CA GLY A 97 0.34 4.77 7.13
C GLY A 97 1.53 4.10 6.43
N ASP A 98 2.46 3.56 7.24
CA ASP A 98 3.72 2.98 6.74
C ASP A 98 3.52 1.68 5.96
N GLY A 99 2.42 0.96 6.23
CA GLY A 99 2.16 -0.39 5.77
C GLY A 99 1.15 -0.48 4.62
N ASP A 100 1.55 -1.16 3.55
CA ASP A 100 0.69 -1.54 2.44
C ASP A 100 -0.02 -2.86 2.76
N ARG A 101 -1.32 -2.76 3.02
CA ARG A 101 -2.22 -3.83 3.46
C ARG A 101 -3.56 -3.74 2.74
N VAL A 102 -4.29 -4.85 2.73
CA VAL A 102 -5.73 -4.85 2.41
C VAL A 102 -6.52 -4.47 3.66
N SER A 103 -7.73 -3.92 3.53
CA SER A 103 -8.53 -3.47 4.67
C SER A 103 -8.79 -4.58 5.70
N LEU A 104 -9.02 -5.81 5.23
CA LEU A 104 -9.19 -7.00 6.08
C LEU A 104 -8.01 -7.24 7.03
N ALA A 105 -6.80 -6.76 6.72
CA ALA A 105 -5.62 -7.04 7.56
C ALA A 105 -5.73 -6.50 8.99
N LEU A 106 -6.60 -5.51 9.22
CA LEU A 106 -6.86 -4.93 10.54
C LEU A 106 -7.98 -5.65 11.32
N ASP A 107 -8.77 -6.50 10.66
CA ASP A 107 -9.85 -7.26 11.30
C ASP A 107 -9.30 -8.50 12.01
N ASP A 108 -9.03 -8.35 13.31
CA ASP A 108 -8.51 -9.38 14.21
C ASP A 108 -9.60 -10.14 14.99
N ALA A 109 -10.86 -9.72 14.87
CA ALA A 109 -12.03 -10.35 15.46
C ALA A 109 -12.49 -11.55 14.62
N LEU A 110 -11.72 -12.64 14.66
CA LEU A 110 -12.02 -13.83 13.85
C LEU A 110 -12.91 -14.83 14.60
N ASP A 111 -14.15 -14.98 14.13
CA ASP A 111 -15.05 -16.06 14.49
C ASP A 111 -14.60 -17.44 13.95
N ALA A 112 -15.31 -18.50 14.33
CA ALA A 112 -14.96 -19.87 13.95
C ALA A 112 -15.07 -20.12 12.43
N ASP A 113 -16.08 -19.54 11.77
CA ASP A 113 -16.32 -19.73 10.35
C ASP A 113 -15.26 -19.01 9.50
N THR A 114 -14.94 -17.78 9.84
CA THR A 114 -13.88 -17.00 9.21
C THR A 114 -12.53 -17.70 9.35
N ARG A 115 -12.23 -18.26 10.52
CA ARG A 115 -11.01 -19.07 10.72
C ARG A 115 -10.99 -20.31 9.84
N ARG A 116 -12.11 -21.03 9.71
CA ARG A 116 -12.23 -22.20 8.82
C ARG A 116 -11.97 -21.80 7.36
N VAL A 117 -12.60 -20.72 6.89
CA VAL A 117 -12.40 -20.20 5.53
C VAL A 117 -10.95 -19.84 5.25
N ILE A 118 -10.26 -19.18 6.19
CA ILE A 118 -8.83 -18.87 6.05
C ILE A 118 -8.02 -20.17 5.99
N ALA A 119 -8.26 -21.11 6.91
CA ALA A 119 -7.54 -22.39 6.96
C ALA A 119 -7.70 -23.20 5.66
N ASP A 120 -8.91 -23.28 5.12
CA ASP A 120 -9.19 -23.98 3.86
C ASP A 120 -8.47 -23.32 2.67
N LYS A 121 -8.43 -21.99 2.62
CA LYS A 121 -7.68 -21.27 1.58
C LYS A 121 -6.17 -21.54 1.68
N LEU A 122 -5.61 -21.55 2.88
CA LEU A 122 -4.19 -21.87 3.09
C LEU A 122 -3.89 -23.33 2.72
N LYS A 123 -4.75 -24.29 3.12
CA LYS A 123 -4.64 -25.71 2.75
C LYS A 123 -4.62 -25.88 1.23
N LYS A 124 -5.56 -25.26 0.51
CA LYS A 124 -5.60 -25.28 -0.97
C LYS A 124 -4.35 -24.65 -1.61
N MET A 125 -3.78 -23.60 -1.01
CA MET A 125 -2.52 -23.01 -1.51
C MET A 125 -1.32 -23.93 -1.30
N ASP A 126 -1.28 -24.65 -0.19
CA ASP A 126 -0.24 -25.64 0.11
C ASP A 126 -0.36 -26.88 -0.79
N GLU A 127 -1.58 -27.39 -1.03
CA GLU A 127 -1.84 -28.54 -1.91
C GLU A 127 -1.49 -28.29 -3.38
N ARG A 128 -1.67 -27.06 -3.87
CA ARG A 128 -1.35 -26.67 -5.26
C ARG A 128 0.11 -26.29 -5.47
N SER A 129 0.92 -26.31 -4.42
CA SER A 129 2.29 -25.82 -4.50
C SER A 129 3.24 -26.91 -5.00
N GLU A 130 4.00 -26.59 -6.05
CA GLU A 130 5.04 -27.47 -6.61
C GLU A 130 6.26 -27.65 -5.67
N HIS A 131 6.39 -26.79 -4.66
CA HIS A 131 7.48 -26.82 -3.67
C HIS A 131 6.98 -27.20 -2.27
N GLY A 132 5.84 -27.88 -2.21
CA GLY A 132 5.21 -28.38 -0.98
C GLY A 132 4.63 -27.30 -0.06
N PRO A 133 4.11 -27.71 1.12
CA PRO A 133 3.45 -26.80 2.05
C PRO A 133 4.37 -25.68 2.54
N TRP A 134 3.93 -24.44 2.36
CA TRP A 134 4.73 -23.24 2.58
C TRP A 134 4.06 -22.22 3.49
N THR A 135 2.72 -22.17 3.57
CA THR A 135 2.00 -21.06 4.21
C THR A 135 2.37 -20.88 5.69
N LYS A 136 2.38 -21.96 6.46
CA LYS A 136 2.75 -21.96 7.89
C LYS A 136 4.20 -21.55 8.10
N LYS A 137 5.12 -22.08 7.28
CA LYS A 137 6.56 -21.78 7.36
C LYS A 137 6.83 -20.30 7.05
N ALA A 138 6.20 -19.77 6.00
CA ALA A 138 6.33 -18.37 5.61
C ALA A 138 5.78 -17.41 6.68
N LEU A 139 4.57 -17.68 7.22
CA LEU A 139 3.98 -16.86 8.29
C LEU A 139 4.86 -16.85 9.55
N ALA A 140 5.34 -18.02 10.00
CA ALA A 140 6.23 -18.11 11.16
C ALA A 140 7.57 -17.42 10.92
N LEU A 141 8.11 -17.50 9.70
CA LEU A 141 9.36 -16.81 9.35
C LEU A 141 9.19 -15.29 9.39
N ILE A 142 8.10 -14.77 8.83
CA ILE A 142 7.78 -13.33 8.84
C ILE A 142 7.53 -12.84 10.27
N GLU A 143 6.79 -13.59 11.07
CA GLU A 143 6.52 -13.25 12.48
C GLU A 143 7.83 -13.07 13.28
N LYS A 144 8.80 -13.95 13.06
CA LYS A 144 10.12 -13.90 13.73
C LYS A 144 11.07 -12.84 13.15
N ASN A 145 10.80 -12.31 11.95
CA ASN A 145 11.70 -11.42 11.22
C ASN A 145 10.92 -10.22 10.65
N PRO A 146 10.27 -9.40 11.49
CA PRO A 146 9.51 -8.24 11.03
C PRO A 146 10.45 -7.28 10.28
N ARG A 147 9.94 -6.68 9.19
CA ARG A 147 10.66 -5.69 8.37
C ARG A 147 11.97 -6.17 7.73
N VAL A 148 12.19 -7.49 7.64
CA VAL A 148 13.35 -8.05 6.94
C VAL A 148 13.06 -8.22 5.45
N ALA A 149 14.01 -7.79 4.61
CA ALA A 149 13.86 -7.86 3.16
C ALA A 149 13.65 -9.30 2.65
N ALA A 150 12.79 -9.44 1.64
CA ALA A 150 12.47 -10.73 1.03
C ALA A 150 13.70 -11.49 0.53
N SER A 151 14.71 -10.78 0.01
CA SER A 151 15.97 -11.36 -0.46
C SER A 151 16.80 -12.01 0.65
N LYS A 152 16.55 -11.66 1.92
CA LYS A 152 17.16 -12.29 3.09
C LYS A 152 16.28 -13.39 3.68
N LEU A 153 14.96 -13.34 3.48
CA LEU A 153 14.03 -14.34 3.98
C LEU A 153 13.90 -15.56 3.06
N ALA A 154 13.83 -15.36 1.75
CA ALA A 154 13.60 -16.43 0.79
C ALA A 154 14.68 -17.54 0.85
N PRO A 155 16.00 -17.22 0.97
CA PRO A 155 17.03 -18.25 1.11
C PRO A 155 16.87 -19.12 2.37
N LYS A 156 16.32 -18.58 3.46
CA LYS A 156 16.05 -19.36 4.70
C LYS A 156 15.01 -20.47 4.49
N LEU A 157 14.25 -20.43 3.39
CA LEU A 157 13.30 -21.47 2.99
C LEU A 157 13.75 -22.22 1.73
N GLY A 158 14.98 -22.00 1.24
CA GLY A 158 15.46 -22.57 -0.02
C GLY A 158 14.68 -22.05 -1.24
N ARG A 159 14.13 -20.83 -1.17
CA ARG A 159 13.25 -20.25 -2.19
C ARG A 159 13.94 -19.14 -2.97
N GLU A 160 13.62 -19.05 -4.26
CA GLU A 160 13.89 -17.86 -5.06
C GLU A 160 13.02 -16.67 -4.59
N THR A 161 13.58 -15.45 -4.64
CA THR A 161 12.98 -14.25 -4.03
C THR A 161 11.66 -13.83 -4.69
N LYS A 162 11.57 -13.79 -6.02
CA LYS A 162 10.36 -13.40 -6.77
C LYS A 162 9.22 -14.38 -6.50
N SER A 163 9.51 -15.68 -6.52
CA SER A 163 8.57 -16.74 -6.18
C SER A 163 8.06 -16.60 -4.73
N PHE A 164 8.96 -16.37 -3.77
CA PHE A 164 8.60 -16.09 -2.38
C PHE A 164 7.71 -14.84 -2.26
N LYS A 165 8.04 -13.75 -2.95
CA LYS A 165 7.23 -12.52 -2.98
C LYS A 165 5.82 -12.79 -3.51
N ALA A 166 5.68 -13.58 -4.57
CA ALA A 166 4.38 -13.93 -5.15
C ALA A 166 3.50 -14.66 -4.12
N ASP A 167 4.09 -15.54 -3.32
CA ASP A 167 3.41 -16.23 -2.23
C ASP A 167 3.00 -15.29 -1.09
N ILE A 168 3.87 -14.35 -0.70
CA ILE A 168 3.51 -13.32 0.30
C ILE A 168 2.35 -12.45 -0.19
N VAL A 169 2.27 -12.16 -1.50
CA VAL A 169 1.10 -11.46 -2.08
C VAL A 169 -0.19 -12.27 -1.90
N LYS A 170 -0.14 -13.62 -2.02
CA LYS A 170 -1.31 -14.48 -1.75
C LYS A 170 -1.75 -14.37 -0.29
N LEU A 171 -0.81 -14.39 0.66
CA LEU A 171 -1.11 -14.20 2.09
C LEU A 171 -1.67 -12.80 2.39
N LYS A 172 -1.11 -11.76 1.76
CA LYS A 172 -1.58 -10.39 1.88
C LYS A 172 -3.02 -10.24 1.39
N LYS A 173 -3.41 -10.92 0.30
CA LYS A 173 -4.80 -10.93 -0.19
C LYS A 173 -5.80 -11.53 0.80
N LEU A 174 -5.34 -12.44 1.67
CA LEU A 174 -6.14 -12.97 2.78
C LEU A 174 -6.12 -12.07 4.02
N GLY A 175 -5.45 -10.92 3.94
CA GLY A 175 -5.22 -10.02 5.06
C GLY A 175 -4.33 -10.62 6.13
N LEU A 176 -3.46 -11.59 5.83
CA LEU A 176 -2.61 -12.23 6.86
C LEU A 176 -1.26 -11.53 7.05
N THR A 177 -0.78 -10.85 6.01
CA THR A 177 0.49 -10.11 6.03
C THR A 177 0.30 -8.69 5.52
N GLN A 178 1.14 -7.78 5.97
CA GLN A 178 1.27 -6.42 5.43
C GLN A 178 2.69 -6.20 4.92
N SER A 179 2.82 -5.40 3.87
CA SER A 179 4.11 -5.07 3.24
C SER A 179 4.53 -3.67 3.63
N PHE A 180 5.83 -3.44 3.71
CA PHE A 180 6.38 -2.12 3.97
C PHE A 180 7.36 -1.73 2.87
N GLU A 181 8.02 -0.60 3.06
CA GLU A 181 9.18 -0.25 2.24
C GLU A 181 10.22 -1.38 2.25
N VAL A 182 10.57 -1.84 3.45
CA VAL A 182 11.45 -2.99 3.65
C VAL A 182 10.70 -4.10 4.36
N GLY A 183 10.60 -5.24 3.68
CA GLY A 183 10.08 -6.47 4.24
C GLY A 183 8.58 -6.49 4.50
N TYR A 184 8.20 -7.37 5.43
CA TYR A 184 6.82 -7.73 5.75
C TYR A 184 6.62 -7.84 7.26
N GLU A 185 5.37 -7.80 7.69
CA GLU A 185 4.96 -8.26 9.00
C GLU A 185 3.70 -9.12 8.88
N VAL A 186 3.48 -9.94 9.90
CA VAL A 186 2.16 -10.55 10.12
C VAL A 186 1.23 -9.46 10.61
N SER A 187 0.13 -9.28 9.90
CA SER A 187 -0.91 -8.30 10.24
C SER A 187 -1.63 -8.63 11.57
N PRO A 188 -2.40 -7.69 12.16
CA PRO A 188 -3.30 -8.00 13.28
C PRO A 188 -4.18 -9.24 13.04
N ARG A 189 -4.88 -9.30 11.89
CA ARG A 189 -5.66 -10.47 11.47
C ARG A 189 -4.83 -11.76 11.43
N GLY A 190 -3.64 -11.67 10.84
CA GLY A 190 -2.71 -12.80 10.75
C GLY A 190 -2.29 -13.34 12.12
N ARG A 191 -1.96 -12.45 13.06
CA ARG A 191 -1.61 -12.83 14.44
C ARG A 191 -2.79 -13.45 15.17
N ALA A 192 -3.98 -12.87 15.04
CA ALA A 192 -5.20 -13.44 15.61
C ALA A 192 -5.51 -14.84 15.05
N PHE A 193 -5.30 -15.05 13.75
CA PHE A 193 -5.44 -16.36 13.12
C PHE A 193 -4.44 -17.39 13.68
N LEU A 194 -3.16 -17.02 13.78
CA LEU A 194 -2.10 -17.89 14.32
C LEU A 194 -2.32 -18.27 15.79
N ALA A 195 -2.71 -17.32 16.64
CA ALA A 195 -2.98 -17.55 18.05
C ALA A 195 -4.12 -18.57 18.28
N GLY A 196 -5.16 -18.53 17.45
CA GLY A 196 -6.28 -19.48 17.54
C GLY A 196 -5.91 -20.91 17.12
N ARG A 197 -4.85 -21.11 16.32
CA ARG A 197 -4.36 -22.45 15.97
C ARG A 197 -3.67 -23.13 17.16
N ALA A 198 -3.00 -22.36 18.02
CA ALA A 198 -2.29 -22.90 19.19
C ALA A 198 -3.24 -23.51 20.24
N LYS A 199 -4.47 -22.99 20.36
CA LYS A 199 -5.48 -23.47 21.32
C LYS A 199 -6.10 -24.84 20.98
N ARG A 200 -5.92 -25.37 19.76
CA ARG A 200 -6.47 -26.67 19.32
C ARG A 200 -5.50 -27.85 19.44
N ALA A 201 -4.28 -27.63 19.92
CA ALA A 201 -3.25 -28.67 20.06
C ALA A 201 -3.20 -29.28 21.48
N LYS A 202 -4.34 -29.38 22.16
CA LYS A 202 -4.46 -30.01 23.48
C LYS A 202 -5.61 -31.00 23.47
#